data_AF-A0A3C1M0F7-F1
#
_entry.id   AF-A0A3C1M0F7-F1
#
_cell.length_a   1.000
_cell.length_b   1.000
_cell.length_c   1.000
_cell.angle_alpha   90.00
_cell.angle_beta   90.00
_cell.angle_gamma   90.00
#
_symmetry.space_group_name_H-M   'P 1'
#
loop_
_entity.id
_entity.type
_entity.pdbx_description
1 polymer ?
#
loop_
_entity_poly.entity_id
_entity_poly.type
_entity_poly.pdbx_seq_one_letter_code
_entity_poly.pdbx_strand_id
1 'polypeptide(L)' 'MEKDSGQSQRRPVVFQHRYVGYMDLLTDQKTAIAYLDDHPRWFRRCAKPLRAEPIGTTGYALGVGRVGAFGFYVEPQ' A
#
# COMPACT_ATOMS: atom_id res chain seq x y z
N MET A 1 -42.51 -23.47 -0.07
CA MET A 1 -41.12 -23.96 -0.15
C MET A 1 -40.21 -22.74 -0.02
N GLU A 2 -39.80 -22.50 1.22
CA GLU A 2 -38.95 -21.38 1.64
C GLU A 2 -37.51 -21.69 1.20
N LYS A 3 -36.89 -20.82 0.39
CA LYS A 3 -35.46 -20.94 0.05
C LYS A 3 -34.68 -20.10 1.05
N ASP A 4 -34.02 -20.81 1.94
CA ASP A 4 -33.19 -20.28 3.01
C ASP A 4 -31.99 -19.48 2.46
N SER A 5 -31.77 -18.33 3.08
CA SER A 5 -30.88 -17.25 2.66
C SER A 5 -29.54 -17.38 3.41
N GLY A 6 -28.68 -18.29 2.99
CA GLY A 6 -27.38 -18.52 3.64
C GLY A 6 -26.25 -17.65 3.09
N GLN A 7 -26.29 -16.32 3.22
CA GLN A 7 -25.12 -15.48 2.95
C GLN A 7 -24.10 -15.64 4.10
N SER A 8 -23.12 -16.52 3.91
CA SER A 8 -21.96 -16.65 4.81
C SER A 8 -21.15 -15.35 4.80
N GLN A 9 -21.31 -14.56 5.87
CA GLN A 9 -20.66 -13.28 6.07
C GLN A 9 -19.14 -13.52 6.25
N ARG A 10 -18.38 -13.43 5.15
CA ARG A 10 -16.91 -13.55 5.20
C ARG A 10 -16.36 -12.39 6.01
N ARG A 11 -15.79 -12.68 7.18
CA ARG A 11 -15.08 -11.68 7.98
C ARG A 11 -13.85 -11.20 7.20
N PRO A 12 -13.61 -9.88 7.12
CA PRO A 12 -12.41 -9.37 6.47
C PRO A 12 -11.16 -9.85 7.22
N VAL A 13 -10.17 -10.30 6.48
CA VAL A 13 -8.83 -10.57 7.04
C VAL A 13 -8.15 -9.22 7.25
N VAL A 14 -7.79 -8.91 8.49
CA VAL A 14 -7.05 -7.70 8.85
C VAL A 14 -5.57 -8.05 8.96
N PHE A 15 -4.76 -7.51 8.06
CA PHE A 15 -3.30 -7.61 8.12
C PHE A 15 -2.72 -6.35 8.75
N GLN A 16 -1.99 -6.49 9.87
CA GLN A 16 -1.28 -5.40 10.53
C GLN A 16 0.21 -5.72 10.57
N HIS A 17 1.03 -4.76 10.17
CA HIS A 17 2.48 -4.89 10.17
C HIS A 17 3.11 -3.60 10.72
N ARG A 18 4.18 -3.74 11.51
CA ARG A 18 5.01 -2.63 12.00
C ARG A 18 6.46 -2.90 11.62
N TYR A 19 7.09 -1.94 11.00
CA TYR A 19 8.49 -2.02 10.59
C TYR A 19 9.22 -0.72 10.96
N VAL A 20 10.48 -0.85 11.36
CA VAL A 20 11.41 0.26 11.57
C VAL A 20 12.69 -0.08 10.82
N GLY A 21 13.12 0.83 9.95
CA GLY A 21 14.39 0.73 9.22
C GLY A 21 15.27 1.93 9.50
N TYR A 22 16.57 1.77 9.29
CA TYR A 22 17.56 2.85 9.35
C TYR A 22 18.09 3.11 7.94
N MET A 23 18.35 4.38 7.62
CA MET A 23 18.92 4.80 6.34
C MET A 23 19.87 5.97 6.59
N ASP A 24 21.10 5.83 6.12
CA ASP A 24 22.07 6.92 6.11
C ASP A 24 21.85 7.79 4.87
N LEU A 25 21.81 9.11 5.05
CA LEU A 25 21.63 10.08 3.98
C LEU A 25 22.82 11.05 3.93
N LEU A 26 23.37 11.25 2.73
CA LEU A 26 24.45 12.20 2.46
C LEU A 26 23.91 13.64 2.34
N THR A 27 23.28 14.13 3.39
CA THR A 27 22.77 15.50 3.48
C THR A 27 22.69 15.95 4.95
N ASP A 28 22.48 17.23 5.20
CA ASP A 28 22.23 17.70 6.55
C ASP A 28 20.82 17.30 7.03
N GLN A 29 20.66 17.25 8.35
CA GLN A 29 19.43 16.79 8.97
C GLN A 29 18.19 17.60 8.56
N LYS A 30 18.31 18.93 8.42
CA LYS A 30 17.15 19.78 8.10
C LYS A 30 16.70 19.54 6.67
N THR A 31 17.64 19.42 5.74
CA THR A 31 17.35 19.11 4.35
C THR A 31 16.75 17.71 4.20
N ALA A 32 17.26 16.71 4.94
CA ALA A 32 16.69 15.37 4.94
C ALA A 32 15.22 15.37 5.41
N ILE A 33 14.94 16.01 6.56
CA ILE A 33 13.59 16.08 7.12
C ILE A 33 12.64 16.80 6.16
N ALA A 34 13.03 17.98 5.65
CA ALA A 34 12.19 18.74 4.73
C ALA A 34 11.87 17.97 3.44
N TYR A 35 12.84 17.21 2.90
CA TYR A 35 12.61 16.37 1.73
C TYR A 35 11.65 15.21 2.04
N LEU A 36 11.83 14.52 3.17
CA LEU A 36 11.02 13.38 3.55
C LEU A 36 9.58 13.78 3.92
N ASP A 37 9.39 14.93 4.57
CA ASP A 37 8.07 15.46 4.92
C ASP A 37 7.22 15.83 3.69
N ASP A 38 7.85 16.16 2.55
CA ASP A 38 7.18 16.41 1.27
C ASP A 38 6.83 15.10 0.53
N HIS A 39 6.04 14.25 1.21
CA HIS A 39 5.55 12.96 0.71
C HIS A 39 4.99 13.01 -0.73
N PRO A 40 4.09 13.96 -1.10
CA PRO A 40 3.53 14.03 -2.44
C PRO A 40 4.58 14.18 -3.54
N ARG A 41 5.70 14.84 -3.24
CA ARG A 41 6.77 15.04 -4.20
C ARG A 41 7.50 13.75 -4.50
N TRP A 42 7.93 12.98 -3.50
CA TRP A 42 8.83 11.84 -3.73
C TRP A 42 8.14 10.47 -3.72
N PHE A 43 7.14 10.27 -2.88
CA PHE A 43 6.63 8.92 -2.59
C PHE A 43 6.08 8.21 -3.83
N ARG A 44 5.24 8.87 -4.62
CA ARG A 44 4.65 8.28 -5.84
C ARG A 44 5.69 7.90 -6.90
N ARG A 45 6.85 8.57 -6.91
CA ARG A 45 7.97 8.21 -7.81
C ARG A 45 8.63 6.91 -7.35
N CYS A 46 8.87 6.79 -6.05
CA CYS A 46 9.50 5.62 -5.43
C CYS A 46 8.58 4.40 -5.34
N ALA A 47 7.25 4.62 -5.27
CA ALA A 47 6.27 3.55 -5.18
C ALA A 47 6.06 2.78 -6.50
N LYS A 48 6.67 3.20 -7.62
CA LYS A 48 6.60 2.46 -8.88
C LYS A 48 7.16 1.03 -8.70
N PRO A 49 6.53 0.00 -9.29
CA PRO A 49 5.43 0.05 -10.26
C PRO A 49 4.02 0.10 -9.65
N LEU A 50 3.89 0.20 -8.32
CA LEU A 50 2.58 0.24 -7.66
C LEU A 50 1.82 1.52 -8.01
N ARG A 51 0.50 1.42 -8.15
CA ARG A 51 -0.36 2.60 -8.23
C ARG A 51 -0.46 3.20 -6.82
N ALA A 52 -0.04 4.45 -6.64
CA ALA A 52 -0.14 5.15 -5.36
C ALA A 52 -1.07 6.35 -5.50
N GLU A 53 -2.24 6.25 -4.88
CA GLU A 53 -3.28 7.29 -4.88
C GLU A 53 -3.33 7.99 -3.53
N PRO A 54 -3.21 9.32 -3.46
CA PRO A 54 -3.32 10.04 -2.20
C PRO A 54 -4.70 9.84 -1.58
N ILE A 55 -4.74 9.52 -0.28
CA ILE A 55 -5.97 9.51 0.54
C ILE A 55 -5.93 10.56 1.65
N GLY A 56 -4.91 11.41 1.64
CA GLY A 56 -4.66 12.47 2.60
C GLY A 56 -3.28 13.09 2.34
N THR A 57 -2.72 13.74 3.36
CA THR A 57 -1.43 14.45 3.25
C THR A 57 -0.24 13.49 3.08
N THR A 58 -0.19 12.43 3.89
CA THR A 58 0.91 11.43 3.89
C THR A 58 0.43 10.01 3.63
N GLY A 59 -0.89 9.80 3.59
CA GLY A 59 -1.51 8.50 3.36
C GLY A 59 -1.75 8.22 1.88
N TYR A 60 -1.52 6.96 1.47
CA TYR A 60 -1.74 6.51 0.10
C TYR A 60 -2.49 5.19 0.06
N ALA A 61 -3.49 5.09 -0.81
CA ALA A 61 -4.01 3.81 -1.27
C ALA A 61 -3.02 3.23 -2.29
N LEU A 62 -2.43 2.08 -1.95
CA LEU A 62 -1.51 1.37 -2.82
C LEU A 62 -2.27 0.27 -3.56
N GLY A 63 -2.41 0.43 -4.88
CA GLY A 63 -2.78 -0.64 -5.78
C GLY A 63 -1.62 -1.62 -5.88
N VAL A 64 -1.69 -2.70 -5.11
CA VAL A 64 -0.89 -3.89 -5.40
C VAL A 64 -1.37 -4.39 -6.75
N GLY A 65 -0.46 -4.59 -7.72
CA GLY A 65 -0.82 -5.18 -9.01
C GLY A 65 -1.47 -6.56 -8.86
N ARG A 66 -1.70 -7.31 -9.95
CA ARG A 66 -2.17 -8.71 -9.86
C ARG A 66 -1.29 -9.49 -8.87
N VAL A 67 -1.81 -9.77 -7.67
CA VAL A 67 -1.11 -10.53 -6.64
C VAL A 67 -1.37 -12.01 -6.88
N GLY A 68 -0.62 -12.59 -7.82
CA GLY A 68 -0.45 -14.05 -7.91
C GLY A 68 0.80 -14.41 -7.13
N ALA A 69 0.67 -15.19 -6.05
CA ALA A 69 1.74 -15.49 -5.09
C ALA A 69 3.02 -16.15 -5.67
N PHE A 70 3.10 -16.40 -6.98
CA PHE A 70 4.18 -17.19 -7.59
C PHE A 70 4.59 -16.72 -9.00
N GLY A 71 4.27 -15.50 -9.42
CA GLY A 71 4.61 -15.06 -10.78
C GLY A 71 3.74 -15.69 -11.88
N PHE A 72 2.52 -16.09 -11.55
CA PHE A 72 1.52 -16.54 -12.53
C PHE A 72 0.30 -15.62 -12.54
N TYR A 73 -0.24 -15.42 -13.75
CA TYR A 73 -1.46 -14.68 -14.01
C TYR A 73 -2.66 -15.40 -13.37
N VAL A 74 -3.34 -14.71 -12.46
CA VAL A 74 -4.68 -15.13 -12.02
C VAL A 74 -5.68 -14.16 -12.65
N GLU A 75 -6.44 -14.63 -13.65
CA GLU A 75 -7.60 -13.92 -14.16
C GLU A 75 -8.78 -14.13 -13.20
N PRO A 76 -9.55 -13.07 -12.86
CA PRO A 76 -10.78 -13.24 -12.11
C PRO A 76 -11.83 -13.87 -13.03
N GLN A 77 -12.46 -14.97 -12.57
CA GLN A 77 -13.71 -15.47 -13.14
C GLN A 77 -14.89 -14.66 -12.62
#